data_AF-A0A838Z6R6-F1
#
_entry.id   AF-A0A838Z6R6-F1
#
_cell.length_a   1.000
_cell.length_b   1.000
_cell.length_c   1.000
_cell.angle_alpha   90.00
_cell.angle_beta   90.00
_cell.angle_gamma   90.00
#
_symmetry.space_group_name_H-M   'P 1'
#
loop_
_entity.id
_entity.type
_entity.pdbx_description
1 polymer ?
#
loop_
_entity_poly.entity_id
_entity_poly.type
_entity_poly.pdbx_seq_one_letter_code
_entity_poly.pdbx_strand_id
1 'polypeptide(L)'
;MAQPLPHFVFGQNVNILLGQHGAQNIGCYDFWKDVKRIEFFEATFPLCQRGIILFVSNDMSYRNAPINLNIGYAPFSIHQGRLVTAGTQLNWNGVLAVANGRPGFVVNYDYNINWTQLPYHQQHYYILI
;
A
#
# COMPACT_ATOMS: atom_id res chain seq x y z
N MET A 1 -10.72 -17.89 0.96
CA MET A 1 -11.14 -18.13 2.35
C MET A 1 -10.46 -17.09 3.22
N ALA A 2 -11.19 -16.38 4.09
CA ALA A 2 -10.59 -15.44 5.03
C ALA A 2 -9.76 -16.21 6.07
N GLN A 3 -8.56 -15.71 6.39
CA GLN A 3 -7.65 -16.37 7.32
C GLN A 3 -7.56 -15.56 8.62
N PRO A 4 -7.78 -16.17 9.80
CA PRO A 4 -7.61 -15.49 11.06
C PRO A 4 -6.12 -15.27 11.33
N LEU A 5 -5.74 -14.02 11.59
CA LEU A 5 -4.43 -13.63 12.10
C LEU A 5 -4.60 -13.31 13.59
N PRO A 6 -4.22 -14.23 14.49
CA PRO A 6 -4.22 -13.95 15.92
C PRO A 6 -3.14 -12.90 16.18
N HIS A 7 -3.55 -11.71 16.62
CA HIS A 7 -2.62 -10.64 16.98
C HIS A 7 -2.89 -10.19 18.40
N PHE A 8 -1.84 -10.06 19.19
CA PHE A 8 -1.93 -9.55 20.55
C PHE A 8 -1.80 -8.03 20.49
N VAL A 9 -2.93 -7.33 20.54
CA VAL A 9 -2.98 -5.86 20.50
C VAL A 9 -3.42 -5.37 21.87
N PHE A 10 -2.56 -4.60 22.54
CA PHE A 10 -2.81 -3.99 23.85
C PHE A 10 -3.36 -4.95 24.92
N GLY A 11 -2.78 -6.15 25.03
CA GLY A 11 -3.20 -7.11 26.07
C GLY A 11 -4.39 -7.98 25.67
N GLN A 12 -4.92 -7.85 24.45
CA GLN A 12 -6.05 -8.63 23.97
C GLN A 12 -5.70 -9.39 22.69
N ASN A 13 -6.17 -10.63 22.60
CA ASN A 13 -6.16 -11.38 21.34
C ASN A 13 -7.24 -10.80 20.43
N VAL A 14 -6.81 -10.03 19.44
CA VAL A 14 -7.69 -9.54 18.37
C VAL A 14 -7.50 -10.45 17.17
N ASN A 15 -8.58 -11.14 16.78
CA ASN A 15 -8.60 -11.90 15.53
C ASN A 15 -8.89 -10.93 14.39
N ILE A 16 -7.87 -10.62 13.60
CA ILE A 16 -8.05 -9.84 12.37
C ILE A 16 -8.36 -10.81 11.25
N LEU A 17 -9.52 -10.67 10.60
CA LEU A 17 -9.88 -11.41 9.40
C LEU A 17 -9.36 -10.65 8.18
N LEU A 18 -8.35 -11.20 7.50
CA LEU A 18 -7.96 -10.69 6.18
C LEU A 18 -8.95 -11.23 5.13
N GLY A 19 -9.74 -10.32 4.56
CA GLY A 19 -10.68 -10.63 3.49
C GLY A 19 -9.97 -10.93 2.16
N GLN A 20 -10.68 -11.56 1.22
CA GLN A 20 -10.18 -11.64 -0.16
C GLN A 20 -10.20 -10.23 -0.77
N HIS A 21 -9.03 -9.64 -0.95
CA HIS A 21 -8.87 -8.35 -1.62
C HIS A 21 -9.00 -8.52 -3.15
N GLY A 22 -10.22 -8.81 -3.63
CA GLY A 22 -10.49 -8.97 -5.07
C GLY A 22 -10.23 -7.72 -5.91
N ALA A 23 -10.00 -6.56 -5.28
CA ALA A 23 -9.72 -5.28 -5.94
C ALA A 23 -8.29 -4.80 -5.65
N GLN A 24 -7.30 -5.52 -6.19
CA GLN A 24 -5.87 -5.18 -6.08
C GLN A 24 -5.57 -3.73 -6.48
N ASN A 25 -6.26 -3.23 -7.52
CA ASN A 25 -6.19 -1.86 -7.99
C ASN A 25 -6.53 -0.82 -6.90
N ILE A 26 -7.59 -1.08 -6.11
CA ILE A 26 -8.01 -0.21 -5.01
C ILE A 26 -7.00 -0.31 -3.86
N GLY A 27 -6.56 -1.51 -3.50
CA GLY A 27 -5.56 -1.69 -2.43
C GLY A 27 -4.24 -0.99 -2.73
N CYS A 28 -3.77 -1.05 -3.97
CA CYS A 28 -2.60 -0.31 -4.44
C CYS A 28 -2.77 1.21 -4.28
N TYR A 29 -3.92 1.74 -4.73
CA TYR A 29 -4.22 3.17 -4.59
C TYR A 29 -4.30 3.61 -3.13
N ASP A 30 -5.01 2.84 -2.30
CA ASP A 30 -5.24 3.19 -0.90
C ASP A 30 -3.93 3.20 -0.10
N PHE A 31 -2.98 2.30 -0.40
CA PHE A 31 -1.63 2.36 0.15
C PHE A 31 -0.96 3.72 -0.12
N TRP A 32 -0.90 4.14 -1.38
CA TRP A 32 -0.26 5.42 -1.75
C TRP A 32 -1.04 6.63 -1.22
N LYS A 33 -2.35 6.52 -1.08
CA LYS A 33 -3.18 7.55 -0.45
C LYS A 33 -2.80 7.73 1.02
N ASP A 34 -2.54 6.65 1.74
CA ASP A 34 -2.06 6.71 3.12
C ASP A 34 -0.64 7.27 3.22
N VAL A 35 0.25 6.93 2.27
CA VAL A 35 1.54 7.62 2.11
C VAL A 35 1.34 9.11 1.97
N LYS A 36 0.45 9.54 1.08
CA LYS A 36 0.21 10.97 0.85
C LYS A 36 -0.39 11.67 2.06
N ARG A 37 -1.24 10.98 2.82
CA ARG A 37 -1.79 11.51 4.08
C ARG A 37 -0.66 11.79 5.07
N ILE A 38 0.27 10.86 5.26
CA ILE A 38 1.41 11.08 6.15
C ILE A 38 2.26 12.26 5.72
N GLU A 39 2.59 12.35 4.42
CA GLU A 39 3.33 13.51 3.90
C GLU A 39 2.60 14.84 4.20
N PHE A 40 1.27 14.85 4.12
CA PHE A 40 0.47 16.02 4.46
C PHE A 40 0.50 16.33 5.97
N PHE A 41 0.44 15.31 6.83
CA PHE A 41 0.58 15.48 8.28
C PHE A 41 1.96 16.03 8.65
N GLU A 42 3.04 15.49 8.09
CA GLU A 42 4.41 15.99 8.30
C GLU A 42 4.54 17.46 7.90
N ALA A 43 3.98 17.84 6.74
CA ALA A 43 4.01 19.23 6.28
C ALA A 43 3.15 20.18 7.12
N THR A 44 2.09 19.66 7.75
CA THR A 44 1.14 20.48 8.52
C THR A 44 1.58 20.68 9.97
N PHE A 45 2.17 19.66 10.59
CA PHE A 45 2.48 19.64 12.02
C PHE A 45 4.00 19.68 12.25
N PRO A 46 4.56 20.82 12.72
CA PRO A 46 6.01 20.99 12.84
C PRO A 46 6.72 20.02 13.80
N LEU A 47 5.96 19.41 14.72
CA LEU A 47 6.46 18.41 15.66
C LEU A 47 6.39 16.97 15.13
N CYS A 48 5.70 16.75 14.00
CA CYS A 48 5.66 15.46 13.34
C CYS A 48 6.94 15.28 12.53
N GLN A 49 7.86 14.44 13.02
CA GLN A 49 9.12 14.19 12.32
C GLN A 49 8.94 13.24 11.15
N ARG A 50 8.23 12.12 11.37
CA ARG A 50 7.88 11.14 10.34
C ARG A 50 6.69 10.27 10.76
N GLY A 51 5.89 9.85 9.79
CA GLY A 51 4.91 8.78 9.97
C GLY A 51 5.42 7.40 9.57
N ILE A 52 4.67 6.36 9.91
CA ILE A 52 4.97 4.96 9.56
C ILE A 52 3.73 4.35 8.90
N ILE A 53 3.92 3.57 7.84
CA ILE A 53 2.87 2.78 7.19
C ILE A 53 3.24 1.32 7.21
N LEU A 54 2.29 0.51 7.68
CA LEU A 54 2.35 -0.94 7.61
C LEU A 54 1.21 -1.44 6.73
N PHE A 55 1.55 -2.00 5.57
CA PHE A 55 0.58 -2.69 4.70
C PHE A 55 0.81 -4.18 4.80
N VAL A 56 -0.18 -4.94 5.26
CA VAL A 56 -0.08 -6.40 5.44
C VAL A 56 -1.06 -7.11 4.50
N SER A 57 -0.61 -8.16 3.83
CA SER A 57 -1.47 -8.97 2.97
C SER A 57 -1.01 -10.42 2.90
N ASN A 58 -1.95 -11.33 2.66
CA ASN A 58 -1.69 -12.71 2.22
C ASN A 58 -1.83 -12.89 0.70
N ASP A 59 -2.16 -11.82 -0.03
CA ASP A 59 -2.31 -11.87 -1.48
C ASP A 59 -0.98 -11.57 -2.17
N MET A 60 -0.37 -12.63 -2.72
CA MET A 60 0.91 -12.56 -3.41
C MET A 60 0.86 -11.75 -4.72
N SER A 61 -0.33 -11.50 -5.28
CA SER A 61 -0.46 -10.75 -6.53
C SER A 61 0.08 -9.33 -6.40
N TYR A 62 -0.03 -8.70 -5.22
CA TYR A 62 0.55 -7.37 -4.95
C TYR A 62 2.06 -7.30 -5.16
N ARG A 63 2.76 -8.42 -5.00
CA ARG A 63 4.22 -8.49 -5.16
C ARG A 63 4.65 -8.54 -6.62
N ASN A 64 3.74 -8.88 -7.53
CA ASN A 64 4.03 -9.02 -8.95
C ASN A 64 3.93 -7.67 -9.65
N ALA A 65 4.91 -7.37 -10.49
CA ALA A 65 4.85 -6.19 -11.36
C ALA A 65 3.63 -6.30 -12.30
N PRO A 66 2.99 -5.17 -12.67
CA PRO A 66 1.94 -5.18 -13.67
C PRO A 66 2.44 -5.77 -14.98
N ILE A 67 1.61 -6.55 -15.66
CA ILE A 67 1.96 -7.24 -16.92
C ILE A 67 2.41 -6.24 -17.99
N ASN A 68 1.86 -5.03 -17.97
CA ASN A 68 2.40 -3.90 -18.71
C ASN A 68 2.11 -2.58 -17.98
N LEU A 69 2.89 -1.55 -18.32
CA LEU A 69 2.83 -0.23 -17.68
C LEU A 69 1.63 0.61 -18.08
N ASN A 70 0.86 0.22 -19.10
CA ASN A 70 -0.32 0.94 -19.57
C ASN A 70 -1.60 0.53 -18.82
N ILE A 71 -1.55 -0.54 -18.02
CA ILE A 71 -2.69 -0.97 -17.20
C ILE A 71 -3.05 0.14 -16.22
N GLY A 72 -4.35 0.33 -16.01
CA GLY A 72 -4.94 1.41 -15.22
C GLY A 72 -4.29 1.72 -13.88
N TYR A 73 -4.03 0.69 -13.08
CA TYR A 73 -3.45 0.82 -11.74
C TYR A 73 -1.93 0.75 -11.73
N ALA A 74 -1.25 0.54 -12.87
CA ALA A 74 0.19 0.30 -12.91
C ALA A 74 1.01 1.39 -12.18
N PRO A 75 0.67 2.70 -12.27
CA PRO A 75 1.35 3.74 -11.52
C PRO A 75 1.13 3.66 -10.00
N PHE A 76 0.14 2.92 -9.53
CA PHE A 76 -0.08 2.66 -8.10
C PHE A 76 0.46 1.31 -7.64
N SER A 77 0.97 0.46 -8.54
CA SER A 77 1.45 -0.88 -8.20
C SER A 77 2.40 -0.87 -7.00
N ILE A 78 2.27 -1.81 -6.08
CA ILE A 78 3.17 -1.93 -4.93
C ILE A 78 4.03 -3.19 -5.06
N HIS A 79 4.48 -3.54 -6.27
CA HIS A 79 5.26 -4.76 -6.50
C HIS A 79 6.63 -4.73 -5.82
N GLN A 80 7.19 -5.93 -5.61
CA GLN A 80 8.50 -6.11 -5.00
C GLN A 80 9.57 -5.33 -5.76
N GLY A 81 10.37 -4.54 -5.03
CA GLY A 81 11.50 -3.79 -5.57
C GLY A 81 11.09 -2.55 -6.36
N ARG A 82 9.81 -2.12 -6.29
CA ARG A 82 9.39 -0.90 -6.98
C ARG A 82 10.06 0.32 -6.37
N LEU A 83 10.72 1.11 -7.21
CA LEU A 83 11.25 2.42 -6.86
C LEU A 83 10.31 3.52 -7.35
N VAL A 84 10.01 4.49 -6.48
CA VAL A 84 9.24 5.69 -6.81
C VAL A 84 10.03 6.88 -6.29
N THR A 85 10.43 7.78 -7.19
CA THR A 85 11.24 8.94 -6.81
C THR A 85 10.37 10.12 -6.37
N ALA A 86 10.92 10.99 -5.53
CA ALA A 86 10.30 12.25 -5.15
C ALA A 86 9.88 13.05 -6.40
N GLY A 87 8.72 13.69 -6.34
CA GLY A 87 8.13 14.42 -7.47
C GLY A 87 7.40 13.53 -8.48
N THR A 88 7.38 12.21 -8.32
CA THR A 88 6.60 11.33 -9.20
C THR A 88 5.10 11.61 -9.05
N GLN A 89 4.43 11.88 -10.17
CA GLN A 89 2.99 11.94 -10.25
C GLN A 89 2.42 10.52 -10.34
N LEU A 90 1.68 10.10 -9.32
CA LEU A 90 0.90 8.86 -9.35
C LEU A 90 -0.51 9.20 -9.83
N ASN A 91 -0.92 8.61 -10.96
CA ASN A 91 -2.26 8.79 -11.50
C ASN A 91 -2.75 7.53 -12.21
N TRP A 92 -4.06 7.41 -12.41
CA TRP A 92 -4.64 6.30 -13.16
C TRP A 92 -4.28 6.41 -14.64
N ASN A 93 -3.93 5.28 -15.26
CA ASN A 93 -3.79 5.22 -16.71
C ASN A 93 -5.17 5.07 -17.35
N GLY A 94 -5.60 6.12 -18.07
CA GLY A 94 -6.88 6.14 -18.78
C GLY A 94 -8.10 6.46 -17.91
N VAL A 95 -9.28 6.40 -18.52
CA VAL A 95 -10.56 6.72 -17.88
C VAL A 95 -11.17 5.43 -17.32
N LEU A 96 -11.16 5.27 -16.00
CA LEU A 96 -11.61 4.05 -15.33
C LEU A 96 -12.68 4.38 -14.31
N ALA A 97 -13.74 3.57 -14.24
CA ALA A 97 -14.78 3.74 -13.23
C ALA A 97 -14.22 3.69 -11.79
N VAL A 98 -13.19 2.87 -11.55
CA VAL A 98 -12.52 2.77 -10.25
C VAL A 98 -11.78 4.05 -9.85
N ALA A 99 -11.38 4.89 -10.82
CA ALA A 99 -10.69 6.16 -10.58
C ALA A 99 -11.62 7.25 -10.03
N ASN A 100 -12.94 7.07 -10.14
CA ASN A 100 -13.91 8.04 -9.63
C ASN A 100 -13.75 8.21 -8.11
N GLY A 101 -13.52 9.45 -7.66
CA GLY A 101 -13.25 9.77 -6.26
C GLY A 101 -11.87 9.33 -5.76
N ARG A 102 -10.97 8.90 -6.64
CA ARG A 102 -9.60 8.48 -6.34
C ARG A 102 -8.60 9.33 -7.15
N PRO A 103 -8.46 10.63 -6.86
CA PRO A 103 -7.57 11.50 -7.61
C PRO A 103 -6.11 11.04 -7.47
N GLY A 104 -5.32 11.28 -8.51
CA GLY A 104 -3.87 11.16 -8.45
C GLY A 104 -3.22 12.25 -7.60
N PHE A 105 -1.96 12.07 -7.26
CA PHE A 105 -1.16 12.99 -6.44
C PHE A 105 0.33 12.82 -6.69
N VAL A 106 1.11 13.83 -6.31
CA VAL A 106 2.57 13.80 -6.33
C VAL A 106 3.08 13.30 -4.97
N VAL A 107 4.07 12.41 -4.98
CA VAL A 107 4.80 12.01 -3.76
C VAL A 107 5.99 12.94 -3.50
N ASN A 108 6.26 13.22 -2.23
CA ASN A 108 7.26 14.18 -1.80
C ASN A 108 8.64 13.55 -1.55
N TYR A 109 8.70 12.24 -1.36
CA TYR A 109 9.93 11.52 -1.03
C TYR A 109 10.20 10.34 -1.97
N ASP A 110 11.42 9.81 -1.90
CA ASP A 110 11.78 8.55 -2.53
C ASP A 110 11.23 7.38 -1.69
N TYR A 111 10.59 6.43 -2.36
CA TYR A 111 10.03 5.22 -1.77
C TYR A 111 10.55 3.97 -2.47
N ASN A 112 11.00 3.00 -1.67
CA ASN A 112 11.39 1.69 -2.14
C ASN A 112 10.45 0.64 -1.55
N ILE A 113 9.64 0.02 -2.41
CA ILE A 113 8.65 -0.97 -2.00
C ILE A 113 9.30 -2.34 -1.86
N ASN A 114 9.44 -2.80 -0.62
CA ASN A 114 9.97 -4.11 -0.29
C ASN A 114 8.95 -4.92 0.50
N TRP A 115 8.53 -6.06 -0.04
CA TRP A 115 7.71 -7.00 0.71
C TRP A 115 8.59 -7.94 1.53
N THR A 116 8.37 -7.91 2.83
CA THR A 116 9.03 -8.79 3.79
C THR A 116 8.03 -9.82 4.29
N GLN A 117 8.47 -11.06 4.48
CA GLN A 117 7.62 -12.10 5.06
C GLN A 117 7.41 -11.82 6.56
N LEU A 118 6.18 -11.99 7.05
CA LEU A 118 5.91 -11.89 8.47
C LEU A 118 6.55 -13.08 9.21
N PRO A 119 7.33 -12.83 10.28
CA PRO A 119 7.82 -13.90 11.14
C PRO A 119 6.65 -14.73 11.67
N TYR A 120 6.81 -16.06 11.70
CA TYR A 120 5.83 -17.02 12.24
C TYR A 120 4.50 -17.14 11.47
N HIS A 121 4.32 -16.41 10.36
CA HIS A 121 3.14 -16.52 9.50
C HIS A 121 3.57 -16.69 8.04
N GLN A 122 3.77 -17.94 7.62
CA GLN A 122 4.39 -18.25 6.32
C GLN A 122 3.63 -17.72 5.09
N GLN A 123 2.35 -17.38 5.24
CA GLN A 123 1.47 -16.94 4.15
C GLN A 123 1.21 -15.42 4.13
N HIS A 124 1.82 -14.65 5.05
CA HIS A 124 1.59 -13.22 5.15
C HIS A 124 2.89 -12.44 4.90
N TYR A 125 2.73 -11.29 4.24
CA TYR A 125 3.82 -10.39 3.88
C TYR A 125 3.41 -8.96 4.19
N TYR A 126 4.40 -8.10 4.36
CA TYR A 126 4.16 -6.70 4.64
C TYR A 126 5.13 -5.76 3.92
N ILE A 127 4.68 -4.54 3.68
CA ILE A 127 5.52 -3.37 3.38
C ILE A 127 5.56 -2.51 4.64
N LEU A 128 6.75 -2.06 5.01
CA LEU A 128 6.97 -1.07 6.07
C LEU A 128 7.76 0.10 5.48
N ILE A 129 7.20 1.30 5.54
CA ILE A 129 7.83 2.56 5.11
C ILE A 129 7.57 3.67 6.14
#